data_AF-A0A7J8Z8Y1-F1
#
_entry.id   AF-A0A7J8Z8Y1-F1
#
_cell.length_a   1.000
_cell.length_b   1.000
_cell.length_c   1.000
_cell.angle_alpha   90.00
_cell.angle_beta   90.00
_cell.angle_gamma   90.00
#
_symmetry.space_group_name_H-M   'P 1'
#
loop_
_entity.id
_entity.type
_entity.pdbx_description
1 polymer ?
#
loop_
_entity_poly.entity_id
_entity_poly.type
_entity_poly.pdbx_seq_one_letter_code
_entity_poly.pdbx_strand_id
1 'polypeptide(L)'
;MEKSSCIHFCFISCLVLFIVVGSWYRSTNSSLPNSTLQTPWSTSKNRIFSNSKASSVLETQAQTSIDHSAEAPHHPLDPLTVQEINKVRTILSSYEPFSFTFPTIHTVQLDEPDKVQVLKWSKGDALLPRKAQVLALLNGQSHVLTVDLDSSSITSHAINSSSGYPMLSVDDILAASKVPFSNAEFNKSIAARGVSSSDLICLPPSAGWFGPNEEGKRVVKVLCYSKESTPNFYMRPIEGLVMTVDLDTLEVLKFSDTGREIPIPKSTDTDYRYTAQTKEPQMEPLNPISIEQPKGPSFRVEDGHIVKWANWVFHLKADHRAGLVISRVMVRDSENGELRDVMYKGFASEFFVPYMDLDESWYFKSYMDAGEYGLGMSALPLVPLNDCPRHSYYMDGIFATPDGNPFVQPNMICLFERYAGDISWRHSEGLLTDFQ
;
A
#
# COMPACT_ATOMS: atom_id res chain seq x y z
N MET A 1 -67.73 40.87 20.66
CA MET A 1 -66.69 40.31 21.54
C MET A 1 -66.10 39.14 20.79
N GLU A 2 -64.87 39.05 20.31
CA GLU A 2 -63.62 39.85 20.22
C GLU A 2 -62.75 38.95 19.30
N LYS A 3 -62.26 39.38 18.11
CA LYS A 3 -60.94 40.00 17.82
C LYS A 3 -59.81 39.39 18.68
N SER A 4 -58.66 38.89 18.20
CA SER A 4 -57.72 39.31 17.14
C SER A 4 -56.69 38.16 16.98
N SER A 5 -56.35 37.60 15.81
CA SER A 5 -55.50 38.08 14.70
C SER A 5 -54.01 38.36 15.02
N CYS A 6 -53.15 37.70 14.23
CA CYS A 6 -51.88 38.20 13.69
C CYS A 6 -50.80 38.72 14.63
N ILE A 7 -50.17 37.86 15.44
CA ILE A 7 -48.83 38.11 15.97
C ILE A 7 -48.11 36.76 16.05
N HIS A 8 -47.33 36.41 15.03
CA HIS A 8 -46.15 35.51 15.10
C HIS A 8 -45.39 35.45 13.77
N PHE A 9 -45.90 36.08 12.70
CA PHE A 9 -45.26 36.08 11.37
C PHE A 9 -44.36 37.30 11.05
N CYS A 10 -44.06 38.18 12.03
CA CYS A 10 -43.31 39.42 11.76
C CYS A 10 -41.96 39.56 12.49
N PHE A 11 -41.42 38.53 13.14
CA PHE A 11 -40.21 38.67 13.97
C PHE A 11 -38.90 38.06 13.42
N ILE A 12 -38.90 37.44 12.23
CA ILE A 12 -37.68 36.81 11.67
C ILE A 12 -37.24 37.44 10.33
N SER A 13 -37.91 38.51 9.87
CA SER A 13 -37.58 39.16 8.59
C SER A 13 -36.78 40.48 8.70
N CYS A 14 -36.38 40.93 9.89
CA CYS A 14 -35.70 42.23 10.09
C CYS A 14 -34.27 42.18 10.63
N LEU A 15 -33.66 41.00 10.86
CA LEU A 15 -32.25 40.92 11.29
C LEU A 15 -31.24 40.81 10.13
N VAL A 16 -31.71 40.86 8.88
CA VAL A 16 -30.89 40.72 7.65
C VAL A 16 -30.45 42.07 7.07
N LEU A 17 -30.82 43.21 7.67
CA LEU A 17 -30.66 44.52 7.00
C LEU A 17 -29.86 45.60 7.75
N PHE A 18 -29.06 45.25 8.76
CA PHE A 18 -28.30 46.27 9.50
C PHE A 18 -26.81 46.00 9.80
N ILE A 19 -26.16 45.04 9.15
CA ILE A 19 -24.69 44.91 9.25
C ILE A 19 -24.08 44.65 7.87
N VAL A 20 -24.42 45.50 6.90
CA VAL A 20 -23.57 45.79 5.76
C VAL A 20 -23.58 47.31 5.57
N VAL A 21 -22.39 47.88 5.43
CA VAL A 21 -22.02 49.26 5.03
C VAL A 21 -21.49 50.16 6.15
N GLY A 22 -20.15 50.31 6.15
CA GLY A 22 -19.36 51.38 6.76
C GLY A 22 -18.36 50.84 7.79
N SER A 23 -17.04 50.75 7.58
CA SER A 23 -16.10 51.27 6.58
C SER A 23 -14.85 50.37 6.65
N TRP A 24 -14.33 49.78 5.58
CA TRP A 24 -13.38 50.38 4.63
C TRP A 24 -12.33 51.32 5.26
N TYR A 25 -11.19 50.75 5.66
CA TYR A 25 -9.89 51.26 5.21
C TYR A 25 -8.81 50.15 5.20
N ARG A 26 -8.00 50.17 4.14
CA ARG A 26 -6.95 49.21 3.73
C ARG A 26 -5.68 49.35 4.57
N SER A 27 -4.91 48.25 4.67
CA SER A 27 -3.48 48.31 4.39
C SER A 27 -3.02 47.03 3.68
N THR A 28 -2.20 47.26 2.67
CA THR A 28 -1.64 46.33 1.69
C THR A 28 -0.45 45.56 2.26
N ASN A 29 -0.32 44.28 1.92
CA ASN A 29 0.99 43.71 1.57
C ASN A 29 0.83 42.52 0.62
N SER A 30 1.53 42.64 -0.50
CA SER A 30 1.67 41.69 -1.59
C SER A 30 2.62 40.55 -1.24
N SER A 31 2.24 39.30 -1.56
CA SER A 31 3.20 38.28 -2.02
C SER A 31 2.48 37.18 -2.82
N LEU A 32 3.21 36.63 -3.78
CA LEU A 32 2.84 35.81 -4.93
C LEU A 32 2.24 34.42 -4.63
N PRO A 33 1.62 33.75 -5.63
CA PRO A 33 0.97 32.46 -5.45
C PRO A 33 2.00 31.33 -5.55
N ASN A 34 2.14 30.53 -4.48
CA ASN A 34 2.75 29.22 -4.59
C ASN A 34 1.64 28.19 -4.78
N SER A 35 1.54 27.72 -6.03
CA SER A 35 0.82 26.52 -6.42
C SER A 35 1.58 25.29 -5.92
N THR A 36 0.99 24.54 -4.99
CA THR A 36 1.38 23.16 -4.72
C THR A 36 0.13 22.29 -4.73
N LEU A 37 -0.05 21.59 -5.85
CA LEU A 37 -0.94 20.44 -5.97
C LEU A 37 -0.45 19.34 -5.01
N GLN A 38 -1.11 19.20 -3.86
CA GLN A 38 -0.96 18.03 -3.00
C GLN A 38 -2.00 16.98 -3.38
N THR A 39 -1.54 15.93 -4.06
CA THR A 39 -2.26 14.68 -4.26
C THR A 39 -2.15 13.80 -3.00
N PRO A 40 -3.12 12.92 -2.69
CA PRO A 40 -3.22 12.25 -1.38
C PRO A 40 -2.18 11.16 -1.10
N TRP A 41 -1.24 10.92 -2.00
CA TRP A 41 -0.16 9.93 -1.81
C TRP A 41 1.13 10.50 -1.21
N SER A 42 1.06 11.72 -0.69
CA SER A 42 2.11 12.25 0.17
C SER A 42 1.66 12.11 1.63
N THR A 43 2.31 11.22 2.37
CA THR A 43 2.15 11.10 3.83
C THR A 43 2.58 12.41 4.48
N SER A 44 1.59 13.28 4.73
CA SER A 44 1.79 14.52 5.47
C SER A 44 2.10 14.19 6.94
N LYS A 45 3.39 14.26 7.28
CA LYS A 45 3.84 14.53 8.64
C LYS A 45 3.39 15.93 9.01
N ASN A 46 2.19 16.07 9.59
CA ASN A 46 1.78 17.09 10.56
C ASN A 46 0.24 17.08 10.71
N ARG A 47 -0.27 16.34 11.71
CA ARG A 47 -1.57 16.65 12.31
C ARG A 47 -1.35 17.17 13.73
N ILE A 48 -1.58 18.46 13.88
CA ILE A 48 -1.78 19.11 15.18
C ILE A 48 -3.16 18.65 15.68
N PHE A 49 -3.19 17.90 16.77
CA PHE A 49 -4.44 17.52 17.44
C PHE A 49 -5.08 18.75 18.07
N SER A 50 -6.26 19.15 17.60
CA SER A 50 -7.13 20.07 18.34
C SER A 50 -7.86 19.29 19.44
N ASN A 51 -7.58 19.64 20.70
CA ASN A 51 -8.26 19.09 21.87
C ASN A 51 -9.77 19.33 21.83
N SER A 52 -10.56 18.26 21.74
CA SER A 52 -11.96 18.25 22.21
C SER A 52 -12.09 17.23 23.33
N LYS A 53 -12.45 17.72 24.52
CA LYS A 53 -12.67 16.92 25.73
C LYS A 53 -13.83 15.94 25.53
N ALA A 54 -13.52 14.66 25.41
CA ALA A 54 -14.42 13.56 25.74
C ALA A 54 -13.58 12.53 26.52
N SER A 55 -13.87 12.39 27.81
CA SER A 55 -13.20 11.46 28.70
C SER A 55 -13.61 10.02 28.35
N SER A 56 -12.73 9.28 27.69
CA SER A 56 -12.74 7.81 27.72
C SER A 56 -11.33 7.34 28.01
N VAL A 57 -11.16 6.67 29.14
CA VAL A 57 -9.92 6.01 29.54
C VAL A 57 -9.72 4.80 28.64
N LEU A 58 -9.11 5.04 27.49
CA LEU A 58 -8.42 4.05 26.68
C LEU A 58 -7.05 4.66 26.43
N GLU A 59 -6.08 4.29 27.27
CA GLU A 59 -4.67 4.45 26.92
C GLU A 59 -4.42 3.61 25.67
N THR A 60 -4.67 4.18 24.51
CA THR A 60 -4.03 3.75 23.29
C THR A 60 -2.55 3.99 23.55
N GLN A 61 -1.77 2.91 23.80
CA GLN A 61 -0.32 3.02 23.82
C GLN A 61 0.06 3.74 22.53
N ALA A 62 0.54 4.98 22.66
CA ALA A 62 1.12 5.70 21.54
C ALA A 62 2.31 4.87 21.09
N GLN A 63 2.14 4.14 20.00
CA GLN A 63 3.18 3.29 19.46
C GLN A 63 4.30 4.21 18.97
N THR A 64 5.43 4.17 19.67
CA THR A 64 6.63 4.91 19.30
C THR A 64 7.12 4.39 17.96
N SER A 65 7.36 5.28 17.00
CA SER A 65 8.01 4.92 15.74
C SER A 65 9.33 4.19 16.04
N ILE A 66 9.49 2.99 15.48
CA ILE A 66 10.71 2.21 15.63
C ILE A 66 11.81 2.91 14.83
N ASP A 67 12.97 3.11 15.46
CA ASP A 67 14.14 3.67 14.77
C ASP A 67 14.94 2.55 14.12
N HIS A 68 14.76 2.41 12.80
CA HIS A 68 15.46 1.40 11.98
C HIS A 68 16.89 1.81 11.57
N SER A 69 17.38 2.99 11.99
CA SER A 69 18.66 3.52 11.52
C SER A 69 19.87 2.73 12.03
N ALA A 70 19.74 2.02 13.15
CA ALA A 70 20.80 1.27 13.82
C ALA A 70 20.65 -0.26 13.71
N GLU A 71 19.62 -0.76 13.03
CA GLU A 71 19.34 -2.21 12.95
C GLU A 71 20.37 -2.97 12.10
N ALA A 72 20.73 -4.15 12.60
CA ALA A 72 21.57 -5.11 11.92
C ALA A 72 20.78 -6.41 11.69
N PRO A 73 21.07 -7.18 10.62
CA PRO A 73 20.48 -8.50 10.43
C PRO A 73 20.97 -9.47 11.50
N HIS A 74 20.10 -10.37 11.97
CA HIS A 74 20.43 -11.39 12.99
C HIS A 74 20.27 -12.82 12.45
N HIS A 75 19.60 -12.98 11.32
CA HIS A 75 19.37 -14.24 10.64
C HIS A 75 19.67 -14.12 9.13
N PRO A 76 20.20 -15.16 8.45
CA PRO A 76 20.54 -15.09 7.02
C PRO A 76 19.38 -14.73 6.08
N LEU A 77 18.13 -14.93 6.51
CA LEU A 77 16.92 -14.63 5.72
C LEU A 77 16.26 -13.28 6.07
N ASP A 78 16.79 -12.53 7.03
CA ASP A 78 16.24 -11.22 7.40
C ASP A 78 16.24 -10.26 6.22
N PRO A 79 15.21 -9.39 6.08
CA PRO A 79 15.16 -8.41 5.01
C PRO A 79 16.39 -7.49 5.04
N LEU A 80 16.62 -6.76 3.94
CA LEU A 80 17.70 -5.79 3.92
C LEU A 80 17.40 -4.67 4.93
N THR A 81 18.41 -4.27 5.70
CA THR A 81 18.27 -3.14 6.63
C THR A 81 18.38 -1.80 5.91
N VAL A 82 18.01 -0.71 6.58
CA VAL A 82 18.19 0.67 6.08
C VAL A 82 19.64 0.94 5.68
N GLN A 83 20.60 0.43 6.45
CA GLN A 83 22.03 0.60 6.20
C GLN A 83 22.48 -0.19 4.97
N GLU A 84 21.99 -1.43 4.83
CA GLU A 84 22.27 -2.28 3.68
C GLU A 84 21.73 -1.64 2.39
N ILE A 85 20.51 -1.10 2.39
CA ILE A 85 19.92 -0.41 1.23
C ILE A 85 20.72 0.85 0.88
N ASN A 86 21.12 1.66 1.86
CA ASN A 86 21.99 2.82 1.62
C ASN A 86 23.34 2.40 1.01
N LYS A 87 23.89 1.26 1.44
CA LYS A 87 25.13 0.70 0.90
C LYS A 87 24.95 0.25 -0.54
N VAL A 88 23.85 -0.44 -0.86
CA VAL A 88 23.47 -0.80 -2.24
C VAL A 88 23.42 0.45 -3.11
N ARG A 89 22.69 1.48 -2.68
CA ARG A 89 22.59 2.75 -3.40
C ARG A 89 23.96 3.37 -3.67
N THR A 90 24.82 3.41 -2.66
CA THR A 90 26.19 3.96 -2.79
C THR A 90 27.02 3.20 -3.82
N ILE A 91 26.96 1.86 -3.80
CA ILE A 91 27.68 1.01 -4.77
C ILE A 91 27.14 1.27 -6.18
N LEU A 92 25.81 1.28 -6.35
CA LEU A 92 25.18 1.56 -7.64
C LEU A 92 25.56 2.93 -8.20
N SER A 93 25.57 3.99 -7.37
CA SER A 93 25.93 5.35 -7.79
C SER A 93 27.34 5.51 -8.33
N SER A 94 28.24 4.55 -8.07
CA SER A 94 29.63 4.58 -8.54
C SER A 94 29.93 3.53 -9.61
N TYR A 95 28.96 2.68 -9.93
CA TYR A 95 29.13 1.59 -10.87
C TYR A 95 28.83 2.04 -12.30
N GLU A 96 29.68 1.72 -13.27
CA GLU A 96 29.33 1.86 -14.69
C GLU A 96 28.31 0.78 -15.06
N PRO A 97 27.12 1.12 -15.61
CA PRO A 97 26.79 2.34 -16.37
C PRO A 97 25.99 3.42 -15.60
N PHE A 98 25.85 3.32 -14.29
CA PHE A 98 25.00 4.15 -13.43
C PHE A 98 25.69 5.39 -12.85
N SER A 99 27.02 5.48 -12.96
CA SER A 99 27.86 6.56 -12.46
C SER A 99 27.48 7.95 -13.02
N PHE A 100 27.04 8.01 -14.28
CA PHE A 100 26.65 9.25 -14.96
C PHE A 100 25.17 9.58 -14.80
N THR A 101 24.31 8.56 -14.72
CA THR A 101 22.87 8.72 -14.60
C THR A 101 22.36 7.59 -13.73
N PHE A 102 21.89 7.94 -12.53
CA PHE A 102 21.37 6.96 -11.59
C PHE A 102 20.09 6.32 -12.17
N PRO A 103 20.00 4.99 -12.21
CA PRO A 103 18.87 4.30 -12.82
C PRO A 103 17.63 4.38 -11.94
N THR A 104 16.45 4.18 -12.52
CA THR A 104 15.23 4.00 -11.74
C THR A 104 15.24 2.61 -11.11
N ILE A 105 15.10 2.56 -9.79
CA ILE A 105 15.11 1.31 -9.02
C ILE A 105 13.68 0.76 -8.93
N HIS A 106 13.47 -0.45 -9.46
CA HIS A 106 12.17 -1.12 -9.39
C HIS A 106 12.12 -2.20 -8.31
N THR A 107 13.27 -2.73 -7.90
CA THR A 107 13.36 -3.70 -6.80
C THR A 107 14.75 -3.66 -6.17
N VAL A 108 14.80 -3.66 -4.84
CA VAL A 108 15.99 -4.00 -4.05
C VAL A 108 15.54 -4.96 -2.97
N GLN A 109 16.07 -6.17 -2.99
CA GLN A 109 15.71 -7.22 -2.03
C GLN A 109 16.92 -8.08 -1.68
N LEU A 110 16.83 -8.81 -0.57
CA LEU A 110 17.85 -9.79 -0.21
C LEU A 110 17.93 -10.86 -1.32
N ASP A 111 19.14 -11.08 -1.85
CA ASP A 111 19.47 -12.28 -2.60
C ASP A 111 19.69 -13.41 -1.57
N GLU A 112 18.63 -14.19 -1.32
CA GLU A 112 18.61 -15.18 -0.25
C GLU A 112 19.74 -16.20 -0.43
N PRO A 113 20.52 -16.51 0.64
CA PRO A 113 21.57 -17.52 0.55
C PRO A 113 21.03 -18.89 0.18
N ASP A 114 21.92 -19.76 -0.35
CA ASP A 114 21.56 -21.11 -0.75
C ASP A 114 20.90 -21.88 0.42
N LYS A 115 19.82 -22.59 0.11
CA LYS A 115 19.03 -23.33 1.08
C LYS A 115 19.89 -24.26 1.95
N VAL A 116 20.88 -24.94 1.36
CA VAL A 116 21.74 -25.87 2.11
C VAL A 116 22.61 -25.14 3.13
N GLN A 117 23.03 -23.90 2.84
CA GLN A 117 23.79 -23.08 3.78
C GLN A 117 22.90 -22.58 4.91
N VAL A 118 21.69 -22.11 4.59
CA VAL A 118 20.71 -21.65 5.59
C VAL A 118 20.29 -22.78 6.53
N LEU A 119 20.13 -24.00 6.01
CA LEU A 119 19.79 -25.18 6.83
C LEU A 119 20.91 -25.60 7.78
N LYS A 120 22.17 -25.32 7.43
CA LYS A 120 23.34 -25.62 8.27
C LYS A 120 23.64 -24.53 9.29
N TRP A 121 23.23 -23.30 9.02
CA TRP A 121 23.44 -22.15 9.90
C TRP A 121 22.63 -22.29 11.19
N SER A 122 23.25 -21.96 12.32
CA SER A 122 22.63 -21.92 13.64
C SER A 122 22.88 -20.56 14.31
N LYS A 123 21.97 -20.16 15.20
CA LYS A 123 22.15 -18.93 15.99
C LYS A 123 23.47 -18.98 16.76
N GLY A 124 24.31 -17.97 16.56
CA GLY A 124 25.67 -17.89 17.11
C GLY A 124 26.77 -18.10 16.06
N ASP A 125 26.44 -18.71 14.92
CA ASP A 125 27.34 -18.74 13.77
C ASP A 125 27.48 -17.36 13.14
N ALA A 126 28.59 -17.12 12.44
CA ALA A 126 28.74 -15.94 11.60
C ALA A 126 27.60 -15.90 10.55
N LEU A 127 27.11 -14.70 10.24
CA LEU A 127 26.13 -14.54 9.18
C LEU A 127 26.72 -15.01 7.84
N LEU A 128 25.86 -15.64 7.04
CA LEU A 128 26.19 -15.95 5.65
C LEU A 128 26.38 -14.64 4.87
N PRO A 129 27.20 -14.63 3.80
CA PRO A 129 27.42 -13.44 3.02
C PRO A 129 26.11 -12.80 2.55
N ARG A 130 25.95 -11.51 2.83
CA ARG A 130 24.71 -10.80 2.50
C ARG A 130 24.82 -10.13 1.16
N LYS A 131 23.87 -10.46 0.28
CA LYS A 131 23.80 -9.98 -1.09
C LYS A 131 22.44 -9.36 -1.34
N ALA A 132 22.40 -8.33 -2.16
CA ALA A 132 21.17 -7.71 -2.62
C ALA A 132 20.97 -7.97 -4.11
N GLN A 133 19.77 -8.43 -4.48
CA GLN A 133 19.32 -8.47 -5.86
C GLN A 133 18.66 -7.13 -6.19
N VAL A 134 19.10 -6.51 -7.28
CA VAL A 134 18.60 -5.22 -7.75
C VAL A 134 18.05 -5.38 -9.16
N LEU A 135 16.83 -4.87 -9.39
CA LEU A 135 16.26 -4.65 -10.71
C LEU A 135 16.17 -3.15 -10.94
N ALA A 136 16.98 -2.66 -11.86
CA ALA A 136 17.10 -1.25 -12.19
C ALA A 136 16.76 -1.03 -13.68
N LEU A 137 16.16 0.10 -14.02
CA LEU A 137 15.85 0.47 -15.39
C LEU A 137 16.68 1.70 -15.78
N LEU A 138 17.42 1.59 -16.87
CA LEU A 138 18.19 2.69 -17.46
C LEU A 138 18.06 2.65 -18.98
N ASN A 139 17.70 3.77 -19.60
CA ASN A 139 17.58 3.90 -21.05
C ASN A 139 16.70 2.80 -21.70
N GLY A 140 15.59 2.44 -21.04
CA GLY A 140 14.67 1.38 -21.50
C GLY A 140 15.20 -0.06 -21.31
N GLN A 141 16.39 -0.24 -20.75
CA GLN A 141 16.99 -1.55 -20.49
C GLN A 141 16.84 -1.95 -19.03
N SER A 142 16.39 -3.19 -18.79
CA SER A 142 16.29 -3.76 -17.45
C SER A 142 17.62 -4.38 -17.04
N HIS A 143 18.28 -3.79 -16.06
CA HIS A 143 19.53 -4.26 -15.46
C HIS A 143 19.21 -5.10 -14.22
N VAL A 144 19.69 -6.35 -14.21
CA VAL A 144 19.60 -7.28 -13.08
C VAL A 144 20.99 -7.40 -12.47
N LEU A 145 21.14 -6.98 -11.22
CA LEU A 145 22.43 -6.96 -10.52
C LEU A 145 22.37 -7.75 -9.22
N THR A 146 23.51 -8.34 -8.86
CA THR A 146 23.77 -8.86 -7.51
C THR A 146 24.86 -8.03 -6.87
N VAL A 147 24.51 -7.30 -5.82
CA VAL A 147 25.42 -6.48 -5.01
C VAL A 147 25.83 -7.29 -3.79
N ASP A 148 27.12 -7.58 -3.64
CA ASP A 148 27.67 -8.22 -2.44
C ASP A 148 28.04 -7.15 -1.42
N LEU A 149 27.35 -7.18 -0.27
CA LEU A 149 27.44 -6.14 0.75
C LEU A 149 28.71 -6.27 1.57
N ASP A 150 29.30 -7.45 1.69
CA ASP A 150 30.54 -7.64 2.46
C ASP A 150 31.73 -7.09 1.69
N SER A 151 31.85 -7.47 0.42
CA SER A 151 32.90 -6.98 -0.48
C SER A 151 32.63 -5.57 -1.01
N SER A 152 31.42 -5.03 -0.82
CA SER A 152 30.98 -3.73 -1.33
C SER A 152 31.12 -3.61 -2.85
N SER A 153 30.76 -4.67 -3.59
CA SER A 153 30.98 -4.76 -5.02
C SER A 153 29.81 -5.43 -5.75
N ILE A 154 29.68 -5.17 -7.05
CA ILE A 154 28.72 -5.88 -7.90
C ILE A 154 29.37 -7.16 -8.41
N THR A 155 28.78 -8.29 -8.05
CA THR A 155 29.30 -9.64 -8.37
C THR A 155 28.67 -10.24 -9.61
N SER A 156 27.49 -9.74 -10.00
CA SER A 156 26.80 -10.13 -11.22
C SER A 156 26.04 -8.93 -11.78
N HIS A 157 26.09 -8.75 -13.09
CA HIS A 157 25.31 -7.74 -13.81
C HIS A 157 24.94 -8.31 -15.18
N ALA A 158 23.63 -8.38 -15.45
CA ALA A 158 23.09 -8.76 -16.74
C ALA A 158 22.02 -7.76 -17.18
N ILE A 159 21.93 -7.53 -18.49
CA ILE A 159 20.79 -6.85 -19.09
C ILE A 159 19.77 -7.93 -19.43
N ASN A 160 18.56 -7.84 -18.87
CA ASN A 160 17.49 -8.77 -19.16
C ASN A 160 16.97 -8.54 -20.58
N SER A 161 17.18 -9.53 -21.45
CA SER A 161 16.71 -9.52 -22.85
C SER A 161 15.33 -10.17 -23.02
N SER A 162 14.69 -10.60 -21.93
CA SER A 162 13.37 -11.22 -21.98
C SER A 162 12.29 -10.18 -22.26
N SER A 163 11.19 -10.62 -22.87
CA SER A 163 9.99 -9.79 -22.99
C SER A 163 9.42 -9.45 -21.61
N GLY A 164 8.78 -8.28 -21.51
CA GLY A 164 8.17 -7.78 -20.28
C GLY A 164 9.01 -6.70 -19.59
N TYR A 165 8.43 -6.12 -18.54
CA TYR A 165 9.01 -4.97 -17.84
C TYR A 165 8.93 -5.16 -16.32
N PRO A 166 9.74 -4.42 -15.54
CA PRO A 166 9.63 -4.42 -14.09
C PRO A 166 8.25 -3.96 -13.58
N MET A 167 7.96 -4.22 -12.30
CA MET A 167 6.84 -3.61 -11.57
C MET A 167 6.82 -2.09 -11.80
N LEU A 168 5.63 -1.50 -11.95
CA LEU A 168 5.46 -0.06 -12.01
C LEU A 168 5.95 0.57 -10.70
N SER A 169 6.82 1.56 -10.83
CA SER A 169 7.23 2.37 -9.69
C SER A 169 6.13 3.39 -9.33
N VAL A 170 6.19 3.91 -8.10
CA VAL A 170 5.32 5.02 -7.69
C VAL A 170 5.51 6.24 -8.60
N ASP A 171 6.73 6.48 -9.07
CA ASP A 171 7.03 7.58 -9.99
C ASP A 171 6.43 7.35 -11.38
N ASP A 172 6.46 6.12 -11.90
CA ASP A 172 5.77 5.77 -13.16
C ASP A 172 4.27 6.09 -13.05
N ILE A 173 3.64 5.65 -11.94
CA ILE A 173 2.21 5.86 -11.71
C ILE A 173 1.89 7.36 -11.63
N LEU A 174 2.65 8.11 -10.83
CA LEU A 174 2.44 9.55 -10.67
C LEU A 174 2.72 10.35 -11.94
N ALA A 175 3.69 9.93 -12.75
CA ALA A 175 4.00 10.57 -14.04
C ALA A 175 2.87 10.32 -15.05
N ALA A 176 2.49 9.05 -15.25
CA ALA A 176 1.42 8.68 -16.18
C ALA A 176 0.07 9.30 -15.81
N SER A 177 -0.28 9.38 -14.52
CA SER A 177 -1.49 10.05 -14.04
C SER A 177 -1.59 11.52 -14.44
N LYS A 178 -0.48 12.19 -14.74
CA LYS A 178 -0.45 13.62 -15.13
C LYS A 178 -0.55 13.85 -16.64
N VAL A 179 -0.21 12.85 -17.46
CA VAL A 179 -0.20 12.96 -18.93
C VAL A 179 -1.53 13.44 -19.51
N PRO A 180 -2.72 12.97 -19.04
CA PRO A 180 -3.98 13.42 -19.62
C PRO A 180 -4.20 14.93 -19.57
N PHE A 181 -3.73 15.60 -18.51
CA PHE A 181 -3.95 17.04 -18.30
C PHE A 181 -3.24 17.93 -19.33
N SER A 182 -2.23 17.41 -20.02
CA SER A 182 -1.52 18.11 -21.09
C SER A 182 -2.17 17.91 -22.46
N ASN A 183 -3.17 17.03 -22.60
CA ASN A 183 -3.82 16.73 -23.87
C ASN A 183 -5.07 17.60 -24.08
N ALA A 184 -5.07 18.39 -25.17
CA ALA A 184 -6.15 19.33 -25.46
C ALA A 184 -7.49 18.65 -25.79
N GLU A 185 -7.46 17.51 -26.49
CA GLU A 185 -8.68 16.76 -26.84
C GLU A 185 -9.31 16.13 -25.61
N PHE A 186 -8.49 15.56 -24.72
CA PHE A 186 -8.90 15.06 -23.42
C PHE A 186 -9.55 16.17 -22.57
N ASN A 187 -8.90 17.32 -22.44
CA ASN A 187 -9.45 18.45 -21.66
C ASN A 187 -10.79 18.94 -22.23
N LYS A 188 -10.94 18.99 -23.56
CA LYS A 188 -12.22 19.30 -24.21
C LYS A 188 -13.29 18.25 -23.90
N SER A 189 -12.90 16.98 -23.89
CA SER A 189 -13.77 15.84 -23.61
C SER A 189 -14.28 15.82 -22.16
N ILE A 190 -13.40 16.15 -21.20
CA ILE A 190 -13.73 16.30 -19.78
C ILE A 190 -14.65 17.51 -19.56
N ALA A 191 -14.36 18.65 -20.17
CA ALA A 191 -15.19 19.85 -20.08
C ALA A 191 -16.59 19.62 -20.65
N ALA A 192 -16.71 18.88 -21.78
CA ALA A 192 -17.99 18.52 -22.37
C ALA A 192 -18.85 17.62 -21.46
N ARG A 193 -18.21 16.85 -20.55
CA ARG A 193 -18.89 16.05 -19.51
C ARG A 193 -19.22 16.84 -18.24
N GLY A 194 -18.86 18.13 -18.18
CA GLY A 194 -19.14 19.00 -17.05
C GLY A 194 -18.28 18.73 -15.81
N VAL A 195 -17.13 18.06 -15.96
CA VAL A 195 -16.21 17.77 -14.84
C VAL A 195 -15.11 18.83 -14.78
N SER A 196 -14.87 19.37 -13.58
CA SER A 196 -13.74 20.29 -13.33
C SER A 196 -12.42 19.51 -13.27
N SER A 197 -11.32 20.11 -13.75
CA SER A 197 -9.99 19.52 -13.63
C SER A 197 -9.56 19.27 -12.19
N SER A 198 -10.04 20.09 -11.24
CA SER A 198 -9.77 19.94 -9.80
C SER A 198 -10.37 18.67 -9.20
N ASP A 199 -11.44 18.17 -9.83
CA ASP A 199 -12.23 17.02 -9.40
C ASP A 199 -11.92 15.77 -10.22
N LEU A 200 -10.89 15.82 -11.06
CA LEU A 200 -10.45 14.69 -11.86
C LEU A 200 -9.33 13.94 -11.13
N ILE A 201 -9.41 12.62 -11.17
CA ILE A 201 -8.32 11.74 -10.77
C ILE A 201 -8.13 10.69 -11.86
N CYS A 202 -6.87 10.46 -12.26
CA CYS A 202 -6.54 9.51 -13.30
C CYS A 202 -5.58 8.46 -12.74
N LEU A 203 -5.83 7.20 -13.02
CA LEU A 203 -5.02 6.06 -12.62
C LEU A 203 -4.49 5.36 -13.86
N PRO A 204 -3.23 4.88 -13.86
CA PRO A 204 -2.64 4.15 -14.96
C PRO A 204 -2.62 2.62 -14.71
N PRO A 205 -3.71 1.88 -14.96
CA PRO A 205 -3.65 0.43 -14.99
C PRO A 205 -2.63 -0.11 -16.00
N SER A 206 -2.08 -1.29 -15.69
CA SER A 206 -1.25 -2.06 -16.61
C SER A 206 -2.01 -2.36 -17.90
N ALA A 207 -1.29 -2.41 -19.02
CA ALA A 207 -1.89 -2.57 -20.35
C ALA A 207 -1.99 -4.03 -20.82
N GLY A 208 -1.31 -4.96 -20.15
CA GLY A 208 -1.16 -6.33 -20.61
C GLY A 208 -0.44 -6.43 -21.97
N TRP A 209 -0.68 -7.52 -22.71
CA TRP A 209 -0.18 -7.71 -24.07
C TRP A 209 -1.30 -8.18 -24.99
N PHE A 210 -1.57 -7.42 -26.05
CA PHE A 210 -2.67 -7.66 -26.99
C PHE A 210 -2.22 -7.66 -28.46
N GLY A 211 -0.97 -8.05 -28.70
CA GLY A 211 -0.35 -8.12 -30.02
C GLY A 211 0.87 -7.20 -30.17
N PRO A 212 1.48 -7.17 -31.37
CA PRO A 212 2.82 -6.59 -31.58
C PRO A 212 2.85 -5.06 -31.65
N ASN A 213 1.70 -4.38 -31.72
CA ASN A 213 1.65 -2.93 -31.95
C ASN A 213 2.26 -2.10 -30.81
N GLU A 214 2.21 -2.63 -29.58
CA GLU A 214 2.73 -1.98 -28.36
C GLU A 214 4.04 -2.65 -27.87
N GLU A 215 4.56 -3.62 -28.63
CA GLU A 215 5.77 -4.36 -28.26
C GLU A 215 7.02 -3.46 -28.31
N GLY A 216 7.90 -3.63 -27.34
CA GLY A 216 9.10 -2.80 -27.18
C GLY A 216 8.85 -1.44 -26.50
N LYS A 217 7.63 -1.15 -26.03
CA LYS A 217 7.30 0.05 -25.24
C LYS A 217 6.75 -0.30 -23.86
N ARG A 218 7.07 0.50 -22.84
CA ARG A 218 6.51 0.40 -21.48
C ARG A 218 5.15 1.07 -21.44
N VAL A 219 4.09 0.33 -21.76
CA VAL A 219 2.74 0.90 -21.95
C VAL A 219 1.86 0.75 -20.72
N VAL A 220 1.13 1.81 -20.39
CA VAL A 220 -0.01 1.80 -19.47
C VAL A 220 -1.25 2.36 -20.16
N LYS A 221 -2.43 1.95 -19.70
CA LYS A 221 -3.68 2.63 -20.04
C LYS A 221 -3.99 3.59 -18.90
N VAL A 222 -4.51 4.77 -19.19
CA VAL A 222 -4.89 5.78 -18.21
C VAL A 222 -6.40 5.96 -18.26
N LEU A 223 -7.03 5.73 -17.12
CA LEU A 223 -8.47 5.85 -16.90
C LEU A 223 -8.71 6.94 -15.87
N CYS A 224 -9.79 7.71 -16.03
CA CYS A 224 -10.09 8.82 -15.14
C CYS A 224 -11.46 8.69 -14.49
N TYR A 225 -11.57 9.29 -13.32
CA TYR A 225 -12.72 9.25 -12.44
C TYR A 225 -13.01 10.65 -11.93
N SER A 226 -14.27 10.91 -11.56
CA SER A 226 -14.64 12.11 -10.82
C SER A 226 -14.56 11.86 -9.31
N LYS A 227 -13.81 12.68 -8.59
CA LYS A 227 -13.81 12.72 -7.12
C LYS A 227 -14.70 13.84 -6.54
N GLU A 228 -15.50 14.49 -7.39
CA GLU A 228 -16.38 15.56 -6.94
C GLU A 228 -17.36 15.01 -5.88
N SER A 229 -17.40 15.70 -4.74
CA SER A 229 -18.30 15.42 -3.61
C SER A 229 -18.21 14.03 -2.97
N THR A 230 -17.20 13.20 -3.30
CA THR A 230 -17.00 11.89 -2.67
C THR A 230 -15.53 11.47 -2.71
N PRO A 231 -15.00 10.84 -1.64
CA PRO A 231 -13.67 10.22 -1.69
C PRO A 231 -13.66 8.93 -2.54
N ASN A 232 -14.83 8.32 -2.79
CA ASN A 232 -14.95 7.05 -3.50
C ASN A 232 -15.05 7.26 -5.02
N PHE A 233 -13.97 7.79 -5.60
CA PHE A 233 -13.94 8.08 -7.04
C PHE A 233 -14.09 6.83 -7.91
N TYR A 234 -13.79 5.63 -7.40
CA TYR A 234 -14.02 4.37 -8.11
C TYR A 234 -15.50 4.14 -8.45
N MET A 235 -16.43 4.70 -7.69
CA MET A 235 -17.87 4.68 -7.98
C MET A 235 -18.31 5.75 -8.98
N ARG A 236 -17.39 6.58 -9.48
CA ARG A 236 -17.66 7.64 -10.45
C ARG A 236 -16.69 7.59 -11.65
N PRO A 237 -16.61 6.45 -12.36
CA PRO A 237 -15.75 6.34 -13.54
C PRO A 237 -16.23 7.26 -14.67
N ILE A 238 -15.28 7.75 -15.47
CA ILE A 238 -15.55 8.40 -16.75
C ILE A 238 -15.34 7.35 -17.84
N GLU A 239 -16.41 6.61 -18.13
CA GLU A 239 -16.37 5.46 -19.05
C GLU A 239 -16.15 5.85 -20.52
N GLY A 240 -15.61 4.91 -21.29
CA GLY A 240 -15.30 5.08 -22.71
C GLY A 240 -14.28 6.19 -23.00
N LEU A 241 -13.44 6.53 -22.02
CA LEU A 241 -12.35 7.50 -22.15
C LEU A 241 -11.04 6.84 -21.70
N VAL A 242 -10.17 6.54 -22.65
CA VAL A 242 -8.93 5.78 -22.42
C VAL A 242 -7.77 6.46 -23.11
N MET A 243 -6.67 6.64 -22.40
CA MET A 243 -5.41 7.11 -22.98
C MET A 243 -4.35 6.02 -22.85
N THR A 244 -3.74 5.62 -23.96
CA THR A 244 -2.58 4.72 -23.96
C THR A 244 -1.32 5.56 -23.94
N VAL A 245 -0.45 5.33 -22.96
CA VAL A 245 0.73 6.16 -22.69
C VAL A 245 1.97 5.27 -22.67
N ASP A 246 3.03 5.74 -23.32
CA ASP A 246 4.38 5.20 -23.18
C ASP A 246 5.05 5.81 -21.95
N LEU A 247 5.45 4.99 -20.98
CA LEU A 247 6.05 5.45 -19.72
C LEU A 247 7.46 5.99 -19.90
N ASP A 248 8.21 5.55 -20.91
CA ASP A 248 9.60 5.97 -21.07
C ASP A 248 9.70 7.37 -21.69
N THR A 249 8.76 7.71 -22.58
CA THR A 249 8.71 9.01 -23.27
C THR A 249 7.62 9.94 -22.72
N LEU A 250 6.68 9.40 -21.94
CA LEU A 250 5.44 10.06 -21.49
C LEU A 250 4.56 10.56 -22.65
N GLU A 251 4.72 9.98 -23.84
CA GLU A 251 3.93 10.30 -25.03
C GLU A 251 2.59 9.56 -25.04
N VAL A 252 1.56 10.22 -25.56
CA VAL A 252 0.24 9.61 -25.80
C VAL A 252 0.29 8.81 -27.10
N LEU A 253 0.26 7.49 -26.99
CA LEU A 253 0.26 6.57 -28.15
C LEU A 253 -1.12 6.45 -28.80
N LYS A 254 -2.17 6.48 -27.99
CA LYS A 254 -3.57 6.39 -28.45
C LYS A 254 -4.48 7.14 -27.49
N PHE A 255 -5.44 7.86 -28.02
CA PHE A 255 -6.55 8.43 -27.25
C PHE A 255 -7.87 7.91 -27.81
N SER A 256 -8.69 7.30 -26.97
CA SER A 256 -10.04 6.83 -27.30
C SER A 256 -11.07 7.54 -26.42
N ASP A 257 -12.13 8.02 -27.06
CA ASP A 257 -13.23 8.77 -26.45
C ASP A 257 -14.55 8.34 -27.12
N THR A 258 -14.98 7.12 -26.80
CA THR A 258 -16.17 6.46 -27.36
C THR A 258 -17.38 6.56 -26.43
N GLY A 259 -17.18 6.89 -25.15
CA GLY A 259 -18.22 6.90 -24.11
C GLY A 259 -18.81 8.27 -23.80
N ARG A 260 -18.86 9.22 -24.73
CA ARG A 260 -19.33 10.59 -24.46
C ARG A 260 -20.76 10.66 -23.91
N GLU A 261 -21.60 9.72 -24.31
CA GLU A 261 -23.00 9.64 -23.88
C GLU A 261 -23.19 8.86 -22.57
N ILE A 262 -22.15 8.18 -22.08
CA ILE A 262 -22.23 7.41 -20.85
C ILE A 262 -22.24 8.38 -19.66
N PRO A 263 -23.31 8.40 -18.84
CA PRO A 263 -23.39 9.32 -17.72
C PRO A 263 -22.38 8.92 -16.63
N ILE A 264 -21.73 9.92 -16.04
CA ILE A 264 -20.92 9.71 -14.83
C ILE A 264 -21.88 9.41 -13.67
N PRO A 265 -21.71 8.29 -12.94
CA PRO A 265 -22.58 7.98 -11.80
C PRO A 265 -22.58 9.09 -10.74
N LYS A 266 -23.71 9.21 -10.03
CA LYS A 266 -23.87 10.19 -8.96
C LYS A 266 -22.98 9.86 -7.76
N SER A 267 -22.54 10.89 -7.04
CA SER A 267 -21.76 10.76 -5.79
C SER A 267 -22.61 10.42 -4.56
N THR A 268 -23.94 10.55 -4.66
CA THR A 268 -24.87 10.30 -3.56
C THR A 268 -24.70 8.89 -3.01
N ASP A 269 -24.62 8.79 -1.68
CA ASP A 269 -24.49 7.53 -0.94
C ASP A 269 -23.24 6.69 -1.30
N THR A 270 -22.16 7.33 -1.77
CA THR A 270 -20.88 6.64 -2.11
C THR A 270 -19.74 6.88 -1.12
N ASP A 271 -19.84 7.88 -0.23
CA ASP A 271 -18.80 8.18 0.77
C ASP A 271 -18.82 7.10 1.86
N TYR A 272 -17.69 6.42 2.06
CA TYR A 272 -17.56 5.31 3.02
C TYR A 272 -17.09 5.76 4.41
N ARG A 273 -16.76 7.05 4.59
CA ARG A 273 -16.23 7.54 5.87
C ARG A 273 -17.38 7.73 6.85
N TYR A 274 -17.23 7.17 8.05
CA TYR A 274 -18.20 7.33 9.14
C TYR A 274 -18.50 8.80 9.44
N THR A 275 -17.48 9.66 9.47
CA THR A 275 -17.62 11.09 9.76
C THR A 275 -18.38 11.89 8.71
N ALA A 276 -18.59 11.34 7.52
CA ALA A 276 -19.36 11.96 6.45
C ALA A 276 -20.84 11.53 6.46
N GLN A 277 -21.20 10.53 7.26
CA GLN A 277 -22.58 10.05 7.36
C GLN A 277 -23.41 11.02 8.21
N THR A 278 -24.57 11.41 7.67
CA THR A 278 -25.52 12.31 8.36
C THR A 278 -26.69 11.58 8.99
N LYS A 279 -26.84 10.29 8.68
CA LYS A 279 -27.87 9.42 9.22
C LYS A 279 -27.21 8.41 10.14
N GLU A 280 -27.72 8.31 11.35
CA GLU A 280 -27.34 7.22 12.25
C GLU A 280 -27.73 5.88 11.59
N PRO A 281 -26.88 4.84 11.73
CA PRO A 281 -27.23 3.51 11.27
C PRO A 281 -28.56 3.05 11.88
N GLN A 282 -29.48 2.55 11.05
CA GLN A 282 -30.71 1.93 11.54
C GLN A 282 -30.43 0.49 11.99
N MET A 283 -29.76 0.37 13.12
CA MET A 283 -29.45 -0.91 13.75
C MET A 283 -29.43 -0.77 15.27
N GLU A 284 -29.70 -1.87 15.97
CA GLU A 284 -29.43 -1.95 17.40
C GLU A 284 -27.92 -1.81 17.66
N PRO A 285 -27.50 -1.07 18.69
CA PRO A 285 -26.09 -0.94 19.04
C PRO A 285 -25.43 -2.30 19.25
N LEU A 286 -24.24 -2.49 18.68
CA LEU A 286 -23.43 -3.68 18.94
C LEU A 286 -22.74 -3.54 20.29
N ASN A 287 -22.84 -4.57 21.13
CA ASN A 287 -22.03 -4.66 22.34
C ASN A 287 -20.55 -4.78 21.95
N PRO A 288 -19.63 -4.03 22.58
CA PRO A 288 -18.20 -4.18 22.33
C PRO A 288 -17.73 -5.61 22.63
N ILE A 289 -16.94 -6.18 21.72
CA ILE A 289 -16.26 -7.45 21.93
C ILE A 289 -14.79 -7.14 22.21
N SER A 290 -14.26 -7.70 23.29
CA SER A 290 -12.85 -7.58 23.67
C SER A 290 -12.25 -8.98 23.80
N ILE A 291 -11.10 -9.19 23.18
CA ILE A 291 -10.25 -10.36 23.41
C ILE A 291 -9.16 -9.91 24.38
N GLU A 292 -9.13 -10.50 25.57
CA GLU A 292 -8.16 -10.15 26.60
C GLU A 292 -7.13 -11.26 26.80
N GLN A 293 -5.87 -10.84 26.91
CA GLN A 293 -4.73 -11.71 27.22
C GLN A 293 -4.08 -11.20 28.50
N PRO A 294 -4.58 -11.58 29.69
CA PRO A 294 -4.14 -10.98 30.96
C PRO A 294 -2.65 -11.23 31.29
N LYS A 295 -2.00 -12.16 30.59
CA LYS A 295 -0.56 -12.45 30.70
C LYS A 295 0.24 -12.00 29.49
N GLY A 296 -0.36 -11.20 28.60
CA GLY A 296 0.19 -10.88 27.28
C GLY A 296 0.07 -12.05 26.28
N PRO A 297 0.55 -11.85 25.05
CA PRO A 297 0.58 -12.90 24.05
C PRO A 297 1.54 -14.03 24.46
N SER A 298 1.23 -15.26 24.02
CA SER A 298 2.05 -16.44 24.29
C SER A 298 3.17 -16.62 23.26
N PHE A 299 3.10 -15.96 22.10
CA PHE A 299 4.21 -15.89 21.16
C PHE A 299 5.31 -14.94 21.62
N ARG A 300 6.50 -15.16 21.10
CA ARG A 300 7.66 -14.29 21.24
C ARG A 300 8.23 -14.03 19.85
N VAL A 301 8.64 -12.80 19.60
CA VAL A 301 9.42 -12.45 18.42
C VAL A 301 10.84 -12.19 18.88
N GLU A 302 11.74 -13.08 18.52
CA GLU A 302 13.17 -12.97 18.80
C GLU A 302 13.87 -12.34 17.61
N ASP A 303 14.80 -11.42 17.90
CA ASP A 303 15.66 -10.75 16.91
C ASP A 303 14.86 -10.14 15.73
N GLY A 304 13.65 -9.64 16.01
CA GLY A 304 12.76 -8.98 15.04
C GLY A 304 11.97 -9.91 14.11
N HIS A 305 12.51 -11.07 13.73
CA HIS A 305 11.92 -11.90 12.67
C HIS A 305 11.65 -13.37 13.02
N ILE A 306 12.18 -13.89 14.14
CA ILE A 306 11.94 -15.29 14.54
C ILE A 306 10.76 -15.37 15.50
N VAL A 307 9.65 -15.92 15.00
CA VAL A 307 8.44 -16.14 15.79
C VAL A 307 8.52 -17.52 16.46
N LYS A 308 8.34 -17.54 17.78
CA LYS A 308 8.12 -18.75 18.57
C LYS A 308 6.76 -18.71 19.21
N TRP A 309 5.91 -19.68 18.89
CA TRP A 309 4.54 -19.74 19.38
C TRP A 309 4.12 -21.17 19.65
N ALA A 310 3.75 -21.49 20.90
CA ALA A 310 3.50 -22.86 21.34
C ALA A 310 4.64 -23.79 20.91
N ASN A 311 4.37 -24.76 20.03
CA ASN A 311 5.38 -25.68 19.50
C ASN A 311 6.01 -25.19 18.19
N TRP A 312 5.53 -24.09 17.60
CA TRP A 312 5.99 -23.59 16.31
C TRP A 312 7.16 -22.63 16.43
N VAL A 313 8.07 -22.74 15.48
CA VAL A 313 9.15 -21.78 15.24
C VAL A 313 9.17 -21.46 13.75
N PHE A 314 9.17 -20.19 13.38
CA PHE A 314 9.28 -19.76 11.98
C PHE A 314 9.89 -18.38 11.87
N HIS A 315 10.46 -18.08 10.70
CA HIS A 315 10.94 -16.77 10.32
C HIS A 315 9.84 -16.04 9.54
N LEU A 316 9.59 -14.77 9.87
CA LEU A 316 8.56 -13.93 9.28
C LEU A 316 9.19 -12.62 8.80
N LYS A 317 8.94 -12.24 7.55
CA LYS A 317 9.40 -10.95 7.02
C LYS A 317 8.44 -10.32 6.02
N ALA A 318 8.58 -9.00 5.87
CA ALA A 318 8.07 -8.27 4.73
C ALA A 318 8.94 -8.51 3.49
N ASP A 319 8.32 -8.48 2.32
CA ASP A 319 8.94 -8.65 1.01
C ASP A 319 8.32 -7.64 0.03
N HIS A 320 9.16 -6.97 -0.75
CA HIS A 320 8.75 -5.89 -1.66
C HIS A 320 7.68 -6.36 -2.67
N ARG A 321 7.85 -7.55 -3.23
CA ARG A 321 6.95 -8.11 -4.25
C ARG A 321 5.85 -8.96 -3.63
N ALA A 322 6.21 -9.91 -2.77
CA ALA A 322 5.30 -10.90 -2.22
C ALA A 322 4.48 -10.41 -1.02
N GLY A 323 4.83 -9.26 -0.45
CA GLY A 323 4.19 -8.72 0.75
C GLY A 323 4.70 -9.42 2.01
N LEU A 324 4.18 -10.60 2.31
CA LEU A 324 4.53 -11.37 3.50
C LEU A 324 5.16 -12.71 3.11
N VAL A 325 6.29 -13.02 3.74
CA VAL A 325 7.00 -14.30 3.55
C VAL A 325 7.16 -14.98 4.90
N ILE A 326 6.76 -16.25 4.96
CA ILE A 326 7.04 -17.14 6.08
C ILE A 326 8.08 -18.17 5.62
N SER A 327 9.12 -18.37 6.41
CA SER A 327 10.18 -19.32 6.11
C SER A 327 10.64 -20.09 7.34
N ARG A 328 11.42 -21.16 7.12
CA ARG A 328 11.96 -22.05 8.18
C ARG A 328 10.89 -22.49 9.19
N VAL A 329 9.72 -22.88 8.70
CA VAL A 329 8.62 -23.35 9.56
C VAL A 329 8.96 -24.72 10.10
N MET A 330 9.09 -24.79 11.42
CA MET A 330 9.36 -25.99 12.17
C MET A 330 8.34 -26.15 13.29
N VAL A 331 8.05 -27.40 13.64
CA VAL A 331 7.24 -27.74 14.81
C VAL A 331 8.07 -28.58 15.78
N ARG A 332 7.98 -28.26 17.06
CA ARG A 332 8.53 -29.07 18.14
C ARG A 332 7.59 -30.24 18.39
N ASP A 333 8.10 -31.44 18.16
CA ASP A 333 7.40 -32.68 18.43
C ASP A 333 7.16 -32.80 19.95
N SER A 334 5.92 -33.08 20.33
CA SER A 334 5.52 -33.15 21.74
C SER A 334 6.02 -34.41 22.45
N GLU A 335 6.36 -35.47 21.71
CA GLU A 335 6.76 -36.75 22.31
C GLU A 335 8.24 -36.79 22.64
N ASN A 336 9.09 -36.30 21.73
CA ASN A 336 10.55 -36.38 21.88
C ASN A 336 11.24 -35.00 22.00
N GLY A 337 10.49 -33.90 21.80
CA GLY A 337 11.01 -32.54 21.91
C GLY A 337 11.84 -32.05 20.72
N GLU A 338 12.01 -32.87 19.68
CA GLU A 338 12.80 -32.54 18.49
C GLU A 338 12.09 -31.49 17.61
N LEU A 339 12.85 -30.60 16.98
CA LEU A 339 12.32 -29.68 15.97
C LEU A 339 12.27 -30.38 14.62
N ARG A 340 11.10 -30.39 13.99
CA ARG A 340 10.85 -31.03 12.70
C ARG A 340 10.46 -29.98 11.66
N ASP A 341 11.14 -29.97 10.52
CA ASP A 341 10.81 -29.09 9.41
C ASP A 341 9.42 -29.40 8.83
N VAL A 342 8.64 -28.36 8.54
CA VAL A 342 7.32 -28.46 7.90
C VAL A 342 7.30 -27.74 6.55
N MET A 343 7.79 -26.50 6.51
CA MET A 343 7.84 -25.71 5.27
C MET A 343 9.08 -24.83 5.26
N TYR A 344 9.86 -24.88 4.18
CA TYR A 344 11.05 -24.03 4.06
C TYR A 344 10.70 -22.57 3.78
N LYS A 345 9.79 -22.30 2.84
CA LYS A 345 9.36 -20.96 2.45
C LYS A 345 7.96 -21.02 1.84
N GLY A 346 7.08 -20.09 2.20
CA GLY A 346 5.74 -19.93 1.66
C GLY A 346 5.34 -18.47 1.59
N PHE A 347 4.70 -18.09 0.48
CA PHE A 347 4.19 -16.74 0.20
C PHE A 347 3.21 -16.79 -0.98
N ALA A 348 2.38 -15.76 -1.13
CA ALA A 348 1.54 -15.60 -2.32
C ALA A 348 2.39 -15.08 -3.48
N SER A 349 2.70 -15.95 -4.44
CA SER A 349 3.66 -15.63 -5.50
C SER A 349 3.11 -14.67 -6.55
N GLU A 350 1.80 -14.71 -6.80
CA GLU A 350 1.14 -13.87 -7.79
C GLU A 350 -0.36 -13.79 -7.52
N PHE A 351 -0.99 -12.72 -8.00
CA PHE A 351 -2.45 -12.55 -8.07
C PHE A 351 -2.82 -12.27 -9.52
N PHE A 352 -3.93 -12.83 -10.00
CA PHE A 352 -4.40 -12.56 -11.35
C PHE A 352 -5.88 -12.17 -11.29
N VAL A 353 -6.20 -10.94 -11.70
CA VAL A 353 -7.54 -10.34 -11.58
C VAL A 353 -8.07 -9.97 -12.97
N PRO A 354 -8.52 -10.95 -13.78
CA PRO A 354 -9.07 -10.71 -15.11
C PRO A 354 -10.51 -10.18 -15.03
N TYR A 355 -10.73 -9.00 -15.59
CA TYR A 355 -12.08 -8.51 -15.86
C TYR A 355 -12.63 -9.17 -17.13
N MET A 356 -13.96 -9.32 -17.17
CA MET A 356 -14.67 -10.08 -18.22
C MET A 356 -15.46 -9.18 -19.18
N ASP A 357 -15.18 -7.88 -19.18
CA ASP A 357 -15.79 -6.91 -20.08
C ASP A 357 -14.88 -6.70 -21.30
N LEU A 358 -15.47 -6.84 -22.48
CA LEU A 358 -14.78 -6.77 -23.77
C LEU A 358 -14.69 -5.34 -24.32
N ASP A 359 -15.34 -4.37 -23.67
CA ASP A 359 -15.29 -2.98 -24.08
C ASP A 359 -13.86 -2.42 -24.09
N GLU A 360 -13.60 -1.44 -24.94
CA GLU A 360 -12.27 -0.85 -25.12
C GLU A 360 -11.67 -0.29 -23.82
N SER A 361 -12.53 0.13 -22.88
CA SER A 361 -12.13 0.62 -21.55
C SER A 361 -11.82 -0.48 -20.51
N TRP A 362 -12.05 -1.75 -20.86
CA TRP A 362 -12.00 -2.86 -19.90
C TRP A 362 -11.20 -4.07 -20.36
N TYR A 363 -11.10 -4.35 -21.67
CA TYR A 363 -10.50 -5.58 -22.19
C TYR A 363 -9.07 -5.87 -21.68
N PHE A 364 -8.32 -4.83 -21.34
CA PHE A 364 -6.92 -4.92 -20.88
C PHE A 364 -6.77 -5.08 -19.38
N LYS A 365 -7.85 -4.96 -18.60
CA LYS A 365 -7.82 -5.05 -17.13
C LYS A 365 -7.68 -6.49 -16.69
N SER A 366 -6.44 -6.96 -16.63
CA SER A 366 -6.11 -8.30 -16.16
C SER A 366 -4.90 -8.23 -15.22
N TYR A 367 -5.08 -7.54 -14.09
CA TYR A 367 -3.99 -7.16 -13.21
C TYR A 367 -3.22 -8.38 -12.71
N MET A 368 -1.90 -8.27 -12.70
CA MET A 368 -1.00 -9.17 -12.01
C MET A 368 -0.43 -8.45 -10.78
N ASP A 369 -1.20 -8.40 -9.68
CA ASP A 369 -0.95 -7.42 -8.61
C ASP A 369 0.47 -7.50 -8.03
N ALA A 370 1.00 -8.72 -7.82
CA ALA A 370 2.35 -8.88 -7.28
C ALA A 370 3.41 -8.55 -8.33
N GLY A 371 3.23 -8.97 -9.58
CA GLY A 371 4.18 -8.76 -10.68
C GLY A 371 4.20 -7.34 -11.26
N GLU A 372 3.09 -6.60 -11.19
CA GLU A 372 2.92 -5.28 -11.79
C GLU A 372 3.01 -4.13 -10.78
N TYR A 373 2.61 -4.37 -9.52
CA TYR A 373 2.55 -3.32 -8.50
C TYR A 373 3.32 -3.66 -7.21
N GLY A 374 3.56 -4.95 -6.95
CA GLY A 374 4.20 -5.44 -5.74
C GLY A 374 3.28 -5.36 -4.52
N LEU A 375 2.96 -6.51 -3.92
CA LEU A 375 2.06 -6.58 -2.76
C LEU A 375 2.66 -5.89 -1.54
N GLY A 376 3.98 -5.93 -1.38
CA GLY A 376 4.67 -5.26 -0.28
C GLY A 376 4.68 -3.76 -0.43
N MET A 377 5.02 -3.28 -1.63
CA MET A 377 4.97 -1.84 -1.94
C MET A 377 3.56 -1.26 -1.92
N SER A 378 2.55 -2.08 -2.24
CA SER A 378 1.15 -1.68 -2.21
C SER A 378 0.49 -1.83 -0.83
N ALA A 379 1.21 -2.39 0.16
CA ALA A 379 0.67 -2.57 1.50
C ALA A 379 0.52 -1.22 2.21
N LEU A 380 -0.58 -1.07 2.96
CA LEU A 380 -0.86 0.11 3.75
C LEU A 380 -0.58 -0.15 5.24
N PRO A 381 -0.31 0.89 6.04
CA PRO A 381 -0.14 0.72 7.48
C PRO A 381 -1.44 0.22 8.11
N LEU A 382 -1.34 -0.88 8.85
CA LEU A 382 -2.47 -1.45 9.59
C LEU A 382 -2.91 -0.47 10.70
N VAL A 383 -4.21 -0.26 10.81
CA VAL A 383 -4.85 0.59 11.81
C VAL A 383 -5.10 -0.24 13.08
N PRO A 384 -4.42 0.05 14.20
CA PRO A 384 -4.59 -0.74 15.42
C PRO A 384 -6.02 -0.76 15.93
N LEU A 385 -6.45 -1.91 16.45
CA LEU A 385 -7.81 -2.20 16.93
C LEU A 385 -8.91 -2.25 15.85
N ASN A 386 -8.66 -1.72 14.65
CA ASN A 386 -9.53 -1.90 13.50
C ASN A 386 -9.10 -3.12 12.68
N ASP A 387 -7.83 -3.15 12.26
CA ASP A 387 -7.32 -4.21 11.39
C ASP A 387 -6.74 -5.38 12.18
N CYS A 388 -6.16 -5.10 13.36
CA CYS A 388 -5.57 -6.12 14.22
C CYS A 388 -5.97 -5.92 15.70
N PRO A 389 -6.20 -7.01 16.45
CA PRO A 389 -6.70 -6.92 17.82
C PRO A 389 -5.67 -6.32 18.78
N ARG A 390 -6.12 -6.03 20.00
CA ARG A 390 -5.23 -5.62 21.10
C ARG A 390 -4.14 -6.68 21.32
N HIS A 391 -2.95 -6.24 21.74
CA HIS A 391 -1.76 -7.08 21.94
C HIS A 391 -1.15 -7.71 20.68
N SER A 392 -1.56 -7.25 19.50
CA SER A 392 -0.84 -7.56 18.26
C SER A 392 0.58 -7.00 18.30
N TYR A 393 1.52 -7.78 17.79
CA TYR A 393 2.85 -7.32 17.45
C TYR A 393 2.85 -6.84 16.00
N TYR A 394 3.41 -5.66 15.74
CA TYR A 394 3.48 -5.08 14.39
C TYR A 394 4.91 -5.12 13.88
N MET A 395 5.07 -5.39 12.58
CA MET A 395 6.34 -5.35 11.88
C MET A 395 6.26 -4.34 10.73
N ASP A 396 7.30 -3.53 10.64
CA ASP A 396 7.48 -2.58 9.55
C ASP A 396 8.14 -3.29 8.35
N GLY A 397 7.80 -2.85 7.14
CA GLY A 397 8.49 -3.24 5.91
C GLY A 397 9.61 -2.24 5.59
N ILE A 398 10.78 -2.72 5.17
CA ILE A 398 11.89 -1.87 4.74
C ILE A 398 12.18 -2.16 3.27
N PHE A 399 12.00 -1.15 2.42
CA PHE A 399 12.07 -1.23 0.96
C PHE A 399 12.95 -0.12 0.39
N ALA A 400 13.11 -0.09 -0.93
CA ALA A 400 13.78 1.00 -1.64
C ALA A 400 12.77 1.80 -2.48
N THR A 401 12.90 3.12 -2.48
CA THR A 401 12.21 4.02 -3.41
C THR A 401 12.85 3.98 -4.80
N PRO A 402 12.21 4.57 -5.83
CA PRO A 402 12.75 4.56 -7.20
C PRO A 402 14.10 5.26 -7.37
N ASP A 403 14.47 6.18 -6.47
CA ASP A 403 15.80 6.82 -6.41
C ASP A 403 16.81 6.07 -5.51
N GLY A 404 16.45 4.85 -5.09
CA GLY A 404 17.28 3.93 -4.32
C GLY A 404 17.37 4.23 -2.83
N ASN A 405 16.63 5.23 -2.31
CA ASN A 405 16.63 5.54 -0.89
C ASN A 405 15.81 4.50 -0.09
N PRO A 406 16.17 4.23 1.18
CA PRO A 406 15.36 3.36 2.03
C PRO A 406 14.01 4.00 2.35
N PHE A 407 12.95 3.19 2.31
CA PHE A 407 11.58 3.52 2.68
C PHE A 407 11.08 2.55 3.74
N VAL A 408 10.50 3.09 4.81
CA VAL A 408 9.88 2.29 5.88
C VAL A 408 8.37 2.36 5.71
N GLN A 409 7.75 1.20 5.51
CA GLN A 409 6.31 0.97 5.50
C GLN A 409 5.87 0.55 6.91
N PRO A 410 5.36 1.48 7.74
CA PRO A 410 5.06 1.16 9.13
C PRO A 410 3.87 0.21 9.26
N ASN A 411 3.87 -0.61 10.30
CA ASN A 411 2.77 -1.51 10.66
C ASN A 411 2.26 -2.33 9.47
N MET A 412 3.16 -2.88 8.65
CA MET A 412 2.81 -3.61 7.44
C MET A 412 2.24 -5.01 7.75
N ILE A 413 2.80 -5.68 8.76
CA ILE A 413 2.39 -7.01 9.19
C ILE A 413 1.96 -6.93 10.65
N CYS A 414 0.88 -7.62 11.01
CA CYS A 414 0.53 -7.86 12.40
C CYS A 414 0.50 -9.34 12.73
N LEU A 415 1.04 -9.69 13.89
CA LEU A 415 1.05 -11.02 14.48
C LEU A 415 0.24 -10.98 15.77
N PHE A 416 -0.77 -11.84 15.88
CA PHE A 416 -1.63 -11.92 17.05
C PHE A 416 -2.12 -13.35 17.30
N GLU A 417 -2.58 -13.60 18.52
CA GLU A 417 -3.27 -14.84 18.87
C GLU A 417 -4.76 -14.59 18.84
N ARG A 418 -5.51 -15.53 18.27
CA ARG A 418 -6.96 -15.54 18.38
C ARG A 418 -7.40 -16.80 19.11
N TYR A 419 -8.36 -16.66 20.00
CA TYR A 419 -9.12 -17.82 20.46
C TYR A 419 -9.88 -18.36 19.25
N ALA A 420 -9.55 -19.58 18.82
CA ALA A 420 -10.13 -20.15 17.60
C ALA A 420 -11.64 -20.40 17.72
N GLY A 421 -12.18 -20.49 18.94
CA GLY A 421 -13.57 -20.91 19.17
C GLY A 421 -13.82 -22.40 18.91
N ASP A 422 -12.94 -23.04 18.14
CA ASP A 422 -13.02 -24.43 17.74
C ASP A 422 -12.51 -25.40 18.81
N ILE A 423 -13.19 -26.55 18.89
CA ILE A 423 -12.82 -27.66 19.75
C ILE A 423 -11.68 -28.42 19.07
N SER A 424 -10.48 -28.38 19.64
CA SER A 424 -9.33 -29.12 19.09
C SER A 424 -9.60 -30.63 18.98
N TRP A 425 -10.24 -31.21 20.00
CA TRP A 425 -10.82 -32.55 20.01
C TRP A 425 -11.81 -32.66 21.17
N ARG A 426 -12.83 -33.51 21.02
CA ARG A 426 -13.72 -33.91 22.12
C ARG A 426 -14.18 -35.35 21.90
N HIS A 427 -14.42 -36.06 22.98
CA HIS A 427 -15.04 -37.37 22.96
C HIS A 427 -16.08 -37.46 24.09
N SER A 428 -17.13 -38.24 23.88
CA SER A 428 -18.13 -38.54 24.91
C SER A 428 -18.46 -40.02 24.79
N GLU A 429 -18.07 -40.79 25.80
CA GLU A 429 -18.39 -42.22 25.88
C GLU A 429 -19.77 -42.40 26.53
N GLY A 430 -20.57 -43.33 25.99
CA GLY A 430 -21.86 -43.71 26.55
C GLY A 430 -21.71 -44.72 27.70
N LEU A 431 -22.79 -45.00 28.44
CA LEU A 431 -22.78 -46.05 29.47
C LEU A 431 -22.59 -47.43 28.82
N LEU A 432 -21.37 -47.96 28.87
CA LEU A 432 -21.13 -49.40 28.84
C LEU A 432 -21.62 -49.99 30.17
N THR A 433 -22.91 -50.32 30.25
CA THR A 433 -23.38 -51.32 31.23
C THR A 433 -22.92 -52.68 30.73
N ASP A 434 -21.77 -53.14 31.20
CA ASP A 434 -21.41 -54.55 31.43
C ASP A 434 -19.89 -54.77 31.34
N PHE A 435 -19.18 -54.30 32.37
CA PHE A 435 -17.96 -54.94 32.82
C PHE A 435 -18.17 -55.37 34.27
N GLN A 436 -18.77 -56.56 34.44
CA GLN A 436 -18.69 -57.36 35.67
C GLN A 436 -17.61 -58.43 35.49
#